data_AF-A0A5K1FY53-F1
#
_entry.id   AF-A0A5K1FY53-F1
#
_cell.length_a   1.000
_cell.length_b   1.000
_cell.length_c   1.000
_cell.angle_alpha   90.00
_cell.angle_beta   90.00
_cell.angle_gamma   90.00
#
_symmetry.space_group_name_H-M   'P 1'
#
loop_
_entity.id
_entity.type
_entity.pdbx_description
1 polymer ?
#
loop_
_entity_poly.entity_id
_entity_poly.type
_entity_poly.pdbx_seq_one_letter_code
_entity_poly.pdbx_strand_id
1 'polypeptide(L)' 'MKSDPSKDALLSDICISTSAAPTYFPAHHFETKNGKGETLRSFDLVDGGVAANNP' A
#
# COMPACT_ATOMS: atom_id res chain seq x y z
N MET A 1 -16.86 11.70 -5.18
CA MET A 1 -15.79 10.70 -5.40
C MET A 1 -16.38 9.33 -5.14
N LYS A 2 -16.25 8.37 -6.07
CA LYS A 2 -16.74 6.99 -5.85
C LYS A 2 -15.71 6.24 -5.00
N SER A 3 -16.16 5.46 -4.02
CA SER A 3 -15.28 4.56 -3.27
C SER A 3 -14.79 3.43 -4.19
N ASP A 4 -13.49 3.13 -4.16
CA ASP A 4 -12.87 2.01 -4.86
C ASP A 4 -12.49 0.94 -3.83
N PRO A 5 -13.25 -0.16 -3.71
CA PRO A 5 -12.99 -1.23 -2.74
C PRO A 5 -11.60 -1.85 -2.83
N SER A 6 -10.95 -1.76 -4.00
CA SER A 6 -9.58 -2.29 -4.16
C SER A 6 -8.51 -1.45 -3.47
N LYS A 7 -8.84 -0.26 -2.96
CA LYS A 7 -7.95 0.63 -2.20
C LYS A 7 -8.17 0.56 -0.69
N ASP A 8 -9.15 -0.22 -0.24
CA ASP A 8 -9.43 -0.42 1.19
C ASP A 8 -8.46 -1.44 1.79
N ALA A 9 -7.22 -1.00 1.98
CA ALA A 9 -6.13 -1.81 2.51
C ALA A 9 -6.06 -1.74 4.05
N LEU A 10 -5.38 -2.71 4.67
CA LEU A 10 -5.14 -2.66 6.11
C LEU A 10 -4.26 -1.44 6.44
N LEU A 11 -4.57 -0.78 7.56
CA LEU A 11 -3.79 0.35 8.04
C LEU A 11 -2.31 -0.03 8.25
N SER A 12 -2.04 -1.26 8.69
CA SER A 12 -0.67 -1.77 8.85
C SER A 12 0.09 -1.82 7.52
N ASP A 13 -0.55 -2.27 6.44
CA ASP A 13 0.08 -2.33 5.12
C ASP A 13 0.40 -0.93 4.60
N ILE A 14 -0.49 0.03 4.83
CA ILE A 14 -0.28 1.43 4.47
C ILE A 14 0.90 2.01 5.25
N CYS A 15 0.96 1.79 6.58
CA CYS A 15 2.02 2.29 7.43
C CYS A 15 3.40 1.70 7.07
N ILE A 16 3.48 0.39 6.83
CA ILE A 16 4.73 -0.26 6.43
C ILE A 16 5.19 0.29 5.08
N SER A 17 4.28 0.35 4.10
CA SER A 17 4.56 0.84 2.76
C SER A 17 5.11 2.27 2.77
N THR A 18 4.42 3.19 3.44
CA THR A 18 4.80 4.62 3.43
C THR A 18 6.10 4.93 4.16
N SER A 19 6.59 4.01 5.01
CA SER A 19 7.85 4.15 5.74
C SER A 19 8.98 3.28 5.17
N ALA A 20 8.73 2.53 4.08
CA ALA A 20 9.69 1.61 3.46
C ALA A 20 10.77 2.36 2.65
N ALA A 21 11.58 3.18 3.33
CA ALA A 21 12.57 4.06 2.71
C ALA A 21 13.62 3.24 1.94
N PRO A 22 13.86 3.54 0.64
CA PRO A 22 14.87 2.82 -0.14
C PRO A 22 16.22 2.82 0.57
N THR A 23 16.93 1.69 0.50
CA THR A 23 18.20 1.39 1.21
C THR A 23 18.10 1.18 2.72
N TYR A 24 17.04 1.62 3.39
CA TYR A 24 16.82 1.37 4.82
C TYR A 24 15.92 0.15 5.06
N PHE A 25 14.86 0.01 4.25
CA PHE A 25 13.88 -1.04 4.38
C PHE A 25 13.57 -1.69 3.02
N PRO A 26 13.18 -2.97 3.00
CA PRO A 26 12.69 -3.62 1.79
C PRO A 26 11.34 -3.03 1.36
N ALA A 27 11.04 -3.11 0.06
CA ALA A 27 9.72 -2.76 -0.47
C ALA A 27 8.62 -3.68 0.13
N HIS A 28 7.42 -3.14 0.31
CA HIS A 28 6.30 -3.87 0.89
C HIS A 28 5.33 -4.34 -0.19
N HIS A 29 5.01 -5.63 -0.19
CA HIS A 29 4.01 -6.21 -1.09
C HIS A 29 2.81 -6.73 -0.30
N PHE A 30 1.60 -6.38 -0.76
CA PHE A 30 0.36 -6.90 -0.20
C PHE A 30 -0.77 -6.89 -1.24
N GLU A 31 -1.87 -7.56 -0.91
CA GLU A 31 -3.05 -7.66 -1.77
C GLU A 31 -4.32 -7.24 -1.02
N THR A 32 -5.18 -6.47 -1.67
CA THR A 32 -6.55 -6.27 -1.19
C THR A 32 -7.44 -7.39 -1.72
N LYS A 33 -8.35 -7.87 -0.88
CA LYS A 33 -9.28 -8.95 -1.21
C LYS A 33 -10.70 -8.51 -0.96
N ASN A 34 -11.65 -9.05 -1.74
CA ASN A 34 -13.07 -8.84 -1.47
C ASN A 34 -13.54 -9.74 -0.31
N GLY A 35 -14.81 -9.58 0.10
CA GLY A 35 -15.41 -10.41 1.16
C GLY A 35 -15.50 -11.91 0.84
N LYS A 36 -15.23 -12.33 -0.40
CA LYS A 36 -15.13 -13.74 -0.81
C LYS A 36 -13.68 -14.25 -0.84
N GLY A 37 -12.71 -13.41 -0.50
CA GLY A 37 -11.29 -13.73 -0.51
C GLY A 37 -10.62 -13.62 -1.88
N GLU A 38 -11.32 -13.14 -2.91
CA GLU A 38 -10.76 -12.93 -4.24
C GLU A 38 -9.90 -11.66 -4.25
N THR A 39 -8.69 -11.75 -4.79
CA THR A 39 -7.77 -10.61 -4.91
C THR A 39 -8.34 -9.56 -5.86
N LEU A 40 -8.47 -8.34 -5.35
CA LEU A 40 -8.93 -7.17 -6.10
C LEU A 40 -7.77 -6.42 -6.75
N ARG A 41 -6.66 -6.28 -6.01
CA ARG A 41 -5.45 -5.59 -6.48
C ARG A 41 -4.24 -6.01 -5.66
N SER A 42 -3.10 -6.17 -6.33
CA SER A 42 -1.79 -6.32 -5.71
C SER A 42 -1.06 -4.97 -5.70
N PHE A 43 -0.30 -4.72 -4.65
CA PHE A 43 0.43 -3.48 -4.43
C PHE A 43 1.89 -3.80 -4.11
N ASP A 44 2.81 -3.17 -4.83
CA ASP A 44 4.25 -3.16 -4.57
C ASP A 44 4.65 -1.73 -4.25
N LEU A 45 4.79 -1.40 -2.96
CA LEU A 45 4.95 -0.02 -2.50
C LEU A 45 6.27 0.22 -1.77
N VAL A 46 6.72 1.47 -1.80
CA VAL A 46 7.89 2.01 -1.12
C VAL A 46 7.52 3.32 -0.41
N ASP A 47 8.48 3.89 0.32
CA ASP A 47 8.30 5.12 1.11
C ASP A 47 7.65 6.28 0.36
N GLY A 48 6.75 6.98 1.05
CA GLY A 48 6.01 8.11 0.50
C GLY A 48 6.92 9.27 0.09
N GLY A 49 8.07 9.46 0.75
CA GLY A 49 9.08 10.45 0.40
C GLY A 49 9.72 10.25 -0.98
N VAL A 50 9.62 9.05 -1.56
CA VAL A 50 10.00 8.80 -2.96
C VAL A 50 9.00 9.46 -3.92
N ALA A 51 7.71 9.45 -3.57
CA ALA A 51 6.67 10.07 -4.37
C ALA A 51 6.56 11.59 -4.11
N ALA A 52 6.54 11.99 -2.84
CA ALA A 52 6.54 13.39 -2.39
C ALA A 52 7.04 13.48 -0.94
N ASN A 53 8.08 14.29 -0.71
CA ASN A 53 8.66 14.48 0.62
C ASN A 53 8.04 15.65 1.41
N ASN A 54 7.17 16.45 0.77
CA ASN A 54 6.39 17.51 1.39
C ASN A 54 4.97 17.51 0.79
N PRO A 55 4.15 16.52 1.18
CA PRO A 55 2.81 16.30 0.62
C PRO A 55 1.80 17.37 1.02
#